data_AF-A0A1L9QY43-F1
#
_entry.id   AF-A0A1L9QY43-F1
#
_cell.length_a   1.000
_cell.length_b   1.000
_cell.length_c   1.000
_cell.angle_alpha   90.00
_cell.angle_beta   90.00
_cell.angle_gamma   90.00
#
_symmetry.space_group_name_H-M   'P 1'
#
loop_
_entity.id
_entity.type
_entity.pdbx_description
1 polymer ?
#
loop_
_entity_poly.entity_id
_entity_poly.type
_entity_poly.pdbx_seq_one_letter_code
_entity_poly.pdbx_strand_id
1 'polypeptide(L)'
;MKKIAGKIILLLAINYLAAFVFQLGFLMGIIYRDIFLGAAIGSISLPALLLQPWSFFIVAFFIVASPSGVLWWPLVTTGITIVLYNLVGRSKFRTPIDLLCSTTRSRIAKICWISFVVVALSLGVSRLVDFPPKRSGIPELYSVEKAVEKISPLEDSKYYYKASFIDSEWLWKAKLDEEQFFSLMSDLGLEPKTGLTEESNFFLQGPYWWEPKIYEGSMVYSTPEFPDKNRGNDGFHALASWSPNDEVMFMWIKENF
;
A
#
# COMPACT_ATOMS: atom_id res chain seq x y z
N MET A 1 41.47 18.54 -20.89
CA MET A 1 41.23 17.52 -19.85
C MET A 1 40.28 17.98 -18.74
N LYS A 2 40.51 19.10 -18.02
CA LYS A 2 39.63 19.55 -16.91
C LYS A 2 38.13 19.65 -17.23
N LYS A 3 37.75 20.15 -18.42
CA LYS A 3 36.34 20.24 -18.86
C LYS A 3 35.67 18.87 -19.09
N ILE A 4 36.44 17.83 -19.43
CA ILE A 4 35.92 16.48 -19.67
C ILE A 4 35.70 15.78 -18.33
N ALA A 5 36.67 15.90 -17.41
CA ALA A 5 36.55 15.36 -16.06
C ALA A 5 35.31 15.90 -15.31
N GLY A 6 35.07 17.21 -15.37
CA GLY A 6 33.88 17.81 -14.75
C GLY A 6 32.55 17.30 -15.34
N LYS A 7 32.51 17.06 -16.65
CA LYS A 7 31.34 16.49 -17.33
C LYS A 7 31.08 15.03 -16.93
N ILE A 8 32.13 14.24 -16.74
CA ILE A 8 32.04 12.84 -16.27
C ILE A 8 31.55 12.79 -14.82
N ILE A 9 32.08 13.65 -13.95
CA ILE A 9 31.65 13.75 -12.54
C ILE A 9 30.17 14.14 -12.46
N LEU A 10 29.73 15.10 -13.28
CA LEU A 10 28.32 15.50 -13.33
C LEU A 10 27.39 14.37 -13.78
N LEU A 11 27.79 13.61 -14.80
CA LEU A 11 27.02 12.45 -15.27
C LEU A 11 26.91 11.37 -14.19
N LEU A 12 28.02 11.10 -13.49
CA LEU A 12 28.07 10.22 -12.32
C LEU A 12 27.08 10.65 -11.23
N ALA A 13 27.08 11.95 -10.89
CA ALA A 13 26.20 12.49 -9.86
C ALA A 13 24.71 12.36 -10.26
N ILE A 14 24.37 12.65 -11.51
CA ILE A 14 23.00 12.51 -12.03
C ILE A 14 22.55 11.04 -11.99
N ASN A 15 23.43 10.12 -12.42
CA ASN A 15 23.15 8.70 -12.39
C ASN A 15 22.92 8.21 -10.95
N TYR A 16 23.80 8.60 -10.03
CA TYR A 16 23.70 8.23 -8.62
C TYR A 16 22.43 8.77 -7.98
N LEU A 17 22.01 9.99 -8.34
CA LEU A 17 20.79 10.58 -7.83
C LEU A 17 19.55 9.85 -8.37
N ALA A 18 19.45 9.65 -9.68
CA ALA A 18 18.32 8.94 -10.27
C ALA A 18 18.21 7.50 -9.77
N ALA A 19 19.37 6.86 -9.60
CA ALA A 19 19.53 5.55 -9.02
C ALA A 19 18.93 5.44 -7.61
N PHE A 20 19.37 6.34 -6.73
CA PHE A 20 18.92 6.42 -5.36
C PHE A 20 17.43 6.69 -5.27
N VAL A 21 16.91 7.60 -6.10
CA VAL A 21 15.49 7.93 -6.15
C VAL A 21 14.65 6.73 -6.59
N PHE A 22 15.07 5.98 -7.62
CA PHE A 22 14.38 4.74 -8.01
C PHE A 22 14.29 3.75 -6.85
N GLN A 23 15.40 3.54 -6.15
CA GLN A 23 15.47 2.63 -5.01
C GLN A 23 14.57 3.08 -3.86
N LEU A 24 14.55 4.37 -3.55
CA LEU A 24 13.64 4.91 -2.55
C LEU A 24 12.19 4.62 -2.91
N GLY A 25 11.82 4.79 -4.18
CA GLY A 25 10.49 4.42 -4.67
C GLY A 25 10.20 2.93 -4.54
N PHE A 26 11.16 2.08 -4.94
CA PHE A 26 11.01 0.63 -4.81
C PHE A 26 10.86 0.17 -3.34
N LEU A 27 11.69 0.70 -2.43
CA LEU A 27 11.60 0.43 -0.99
C LEU A 27 10.27 0.92 -0.40
N MET A 28 9.80 2.10 -0.81
CA MET A 28 8.46 2.59 -0.43
C MET A 28 7.35 1.63 -0.89
N GLY A 29 7.45 1.12 -2.12
CA GLY A 29 6.48 0.16 -2.66
C GLY A 29 6.47 -1.17 -1.91
N ILE A 30 7.65 -1.71 -1.55
CA ILE A 30 7.76 -3.04 -0.92
C ILE A 30 7.60 -2.97 0.60
N ILE A 31 8.39 -2.14 1.28
CA ILE A 31 8.45 -2.11 2.75
C ILE A 31 7.19 -1.47 3.32
N TYR A 32 6.78 -0.33 2.75
CA TYR A 32 5.62 0.40 3.24
C TYR A 32 4.31 -0.02 2.56
N ARG A 33 4.37 -1.01 1.65
CA ARG A 33 3.24 -1.50 0.84
C ARG A 33 2.48 -0.39 0.10
N ASP A 34 3.14 0.75 -0.13
CA ASP A 34 2.55 1.93 -0.74
C ASP A 34 3.00 1.98 -2.20
N ILE A 35 2.38 1.12 -3.03
CA ILE A 35 2.74 0.95 -4.44
C ILE A 35 2.61 2.26 -5.21
N PHE A 36 1.65 3.12 -4.85
CA PHE A 36 1.43 4.41 -5.48
C PHE A 36 2.56 5.40 -5.19
N LEU A 37 2.97 5.55 -3.92
CA LEU A 37 4.11 6.38 -3.56
C LEU A 37 5.43 5.81 -4.12
N GLY A 38 5.54 4.49 -4.15
CA GLY A 38 6.69 3.83 -4.75
C GLY A 38 6.82 4.08 -6.25
N ALA A 39 5.72 3.94 -7.00
CA ALA A 39 5.67 4.20 -8.43
C ALA A 39 5.90 5.69 -8.75
N ALA A 40 5.32 6.58 -7.95
CA ALA A 40 5.54 8.01 -7.98
C ALA A 40 7.03 8.38 -7.91
N ILE A 41 7.71 7.95 -6.84
CA ILE A 41 9.13 8.24 -6.62
C ILE A 41 9.98 7.53 -7.67
N GLY A 42 9.64 6.28 -8.02
CA GLY A 42 10.30 5.53 -9.09
C GLY A 42 10.23 6.23 -10.45
N SER A 43 9.11 6.87 -10.78
CA SER A 43 8.92 7.58 -12.05
C SER A 43 9.83 8.80 -12.21
N ILE A 44 10.30 9.40 -11.11
CA ILE A 44 11.31 10.48 -11.12
C ILE A 44 12.60 10.02 -11.82
N SER A 45 12.96 8.74 -11.66
CA SER A 45 14.19 8.17 -12.21
C SER A 45 14.08 7.70 -13.67
N LEU A 46 12.84 7.55 -14.18
CA LEU A 46 12.57 6.94 -15.49
C LEU A 46 13.33 7.62 -16.64
N PRO A 47 13.40 8.97 -16.73
CA PRO A 47 14.17 9.63 -17.79
C PRO A 47 15.66 9.28 -17.76
N ALA A 48 16.25 9.13 -16.58
CA ALA A 48 17.66 8.74 -16.45
C ALA A 48 17.87 7.26 -16.81
N LEU A 49 16.93 6.39 -16.41
CA LEU A 49 16.94 4.97 -16.78
C LEU A 49 16.76 4.75 -18.29
N LEU A 50 15.89 5.53 -18.95
CA LEU A 50 15.70 5.47 -20.41
C LEU A 50 16.95 5.89 -21.19
N LEU A 51 17.76 6.80 -20.62
CA LEU A 51 19.03 7.21 -21.21
C LEU A 51 20.15 6.18 -21.00
N GLN A 52 19.95 5.19 -20.12
CA GLN A 52 20.90 4.16 -19.76
C GLN A 52 20.20 2.80 -19.64
N PRO A 53 19.68 2.22 -20.73
CA PRO A 53 18.83 1.03 -20.66
C PRO A 53 19.48 -0.18 -19.94
N TRP A 54 20.82 -0.27 -19.90
CA TRP A 54 21.54 -1.28 -19.12
C TRP A 54 21.41 -1.11 -17.60
N SER A 55 21.13 0.10 -17.10
CA SER A 55 20.90 0.33 -15.66
C SER A 55 19.66 -0.41 -15.17
N PHE A 56 18.63 -0.56 -16.00
CA PHE A 56 17.43 -1.33 -15.66
C PHE A 56 17.77 -2.82 -15.43
N PHE A 57 18.54 -3.42 -16.34
CA PHE A 57 18.97 -4.82 -16.21
C PHE A 57 19.87 -5.04 -15.00
N ILE A 58 20.78 -4.11 -14.73
CA ILE A 58 21.68 -4.17 -13.59
C ILE A 58 20.92 -4.00 -12.27
N VAL A 59 19.98 -3.06 -12.21
CA VAL A 59 19.12 -2.84 -11.04
C VAL A 59 18.22 -4.06 -10.79
N ALA A 60 17.57 -4.61 -11.81
CA ALA A 60 16.76 -5.82 -11.68
C ALA A 60 17.61 -7.02 -11.21
N PHE A 61 18.81 -7.18 -11.76
CA PHE A 61 19.73 -8.25 -11.38
C PHE A 61 20.22 -8.10 -9.94
N PHE A 62 20.65 -6.91 -9.51
CA PHE A 62 21.19 -6.70 -8.16
C PHE A 62 20.10 -6.68 -7.08
N ILE A 63 18.91 -6.16 -7.37
CA ILE A 63 17.77 -6.24 -6.44
C ILE A 63 17.44 -7.72 -6.14
N VAL A 64 17.51 -8.59 -7.14
CA VAL A 64 17.25 -10.03 -6.98
C VAL A 64 18.44 -10.76 -6.35
N ALA A 65 19.68 -10.37 -6.68
CA ALA A 65 20.87 -11.12 -6.30
C ALA A 65 21.42 -10.75 -4.91
N SER A 66 21.33 -9.50 -4.46
CA SER A 66 21.82 -9.09 -3.13
C SER A 66 21.38 -7.67 -2.73
N PRO A 67 20.85 -7.48 -1.50
CA PRO A 67 20.57 -6.15 -0.94
C PRO A 67 21.78 -5.21 -0.94
N SER A 68 23.01 -5.74 -0.84
CA SER A 68 24.24 -4.93 -0.86
C SER A 68 24.65 -4.48 -2.27
N GLY A 69 24.10 -5.09 -3.32
CA GLY A 69 24.32 -4.69 -4.72
C GLY A 69 23.88 -3.25 -5.03
N VAL A 70 22.95 -2.74 -4.22
CA VAL A 70 22.40 -1.38 -4.22
C VAL A 70 23.48 -0.30 -4.03
N LEU A 71 24.57 -0.57 -3.31
CA LEU A 71 25.62 0.42 -3.09
C LEU A 71 26.63 0.49 -4.25
N TRP A 72 26.84 -0.63 -4.94
CA TRP A 72 27.88 -0.75 -5.97
C TRP A 72 27.39 -0.48 -7.38
N TRP A 73 26.08 -0.58 -7.61
CA TRP A 73 25.53 -0.46 -8.96
C TRP A 73 25.81 0.87 -9.66
N PRO A 74 25.82 2.06 -9.02
CA PRO A 74 26.06 3.31 -9.74
C PRO A 74 27.49 3.38 -10.29
N LEU A 75 28.43 2.73 -9.58
CA LEU A 75 29.81 2.60 -10.03
C LEU A 75 29.90 1.64 -11.22
N VAL A 76 29.21 0.50 -11.16
CA VAL A 76 29.18 -0.49 -12.25
C VAL A 76 28.51 0.05 -13.50
N THR A 77 27.34 0.67 -13.38
CA THR A 77 26.65 1.28 -14.52
C THR A 77 27.46 2.40 -15.12
N THR A 78 28.09 3.25 -14.30
CA THR A 78 28.98 4.29 -14.82
C THR A 78 30.18 3.67 -15.53
N GLY A 79 30.82 2.65 -14.97
CA GLY A 79 31.95 1.96 -15.61
C GLY A 79 31.57 1.41 -16.99
N ILE A 80 30.45 0.68 -17.08
CA ILE A 80 29.91 0.16 -18.34
C ILE A 80 29.60 1.30 -19.31
N THR A 81 28.98 2.37 -18.81
CA THR A 81 28.64 3.57 -19.58
C THR A 81 29.89 4.21 -20.20
N ILE A 82 30.95 4.38 -19.40
CA ILE A 82 32.24 4.93 -19.86
C ILE A 82 32.87 4.02 -20.91
N VAL A 83 32.88 2.70 -20.70
CA VAL A 83 33.46 1.74 -21.64
C VAL A 83 32.69 1.71 -22.95
N LEU A 84 31.36 1.54 -22.89
CA LEU A 84 30.50 1.54 -24.07
C LEU A 84 30.62 2.85 -24.84
N TYR A 85 30.65 4.00 -24.16
CA TYR A 85 30.80 5.28 -24.84
C TYR A 85 32.18 5.55 -25.40
N ASN A 86 33.25 5.03 -24.79
CA ASN A 86 34.60 5.09 -25.39
C ASN A 86 34.70 4.17 -26.62
N LEU A 87 34.04 3.01 -26.59
CA LEU A 87 33.97 2.10 -27.73
C LEU A 87 33.18 2.72 -28.89
N VAL A 88 32.03 3.35 -28.58
CA VAL A 88 31.17 4.00 -29.58
C VAL A 88 31.76 5.34 -30.06
N GLY A 89 32.44 6.09 -29.20
CA GLY A 89 33.05 7.40 -29.50
C GLY A 89 34.23 7.36 -30.49
N ARG A 90 34.70 6.17 -30.87
CA ARG A 90 35.61 5.99 -32.03
C ARG A 90 34.87 6.13 -33.38
N SER A 91 33.54 6.06 -33.38
CA SER A 91 32.69 6.41 -34.52
C SER A 91 32.18 7.86 -34.36
N LYS A 92 31.89 8.56 -35.46
CA LYS A 92 31.53 10.01 -35.52
C LYS A 92 30.24 10.43 -34.76
N PHE A 93 29.81 9.71 -33.73
CA PHE A 93 28.65 10.07 -32.93
C PHE A 93 28.98 11.20 -31.94
N ARG A 94 28.04 12.14 -31.79
CA ARG A 94 28.11 13.27 -30.85
C ARG A 94 28.41 12.77 -29.44
N THR A 95 29.21 13.51 -28.67
CA THR A 95 29.57 13.09 -27.32
C THR A 95 28.32 12.91 -26.45
N PRO A 96 28.30 11.98 -25.48
CA PRO A 96 27.12 11.69 -24.67
C PRO A 96 26.59 12.91 -23.92
N ILE A 97 27.47 13.84 -23.53
CA ILE A 97 27.07 15.12 -22.93
C ILE A 97 26.37 16.01 -23.94
N ASP A 98 26.81 16.03 -25.19
CA ASP A 98 26.10 16.79 -26.23
C ASP A 98 24.76 16.13 -26.56
N LEU A 99 24.66 14.80 -26.48
CA LEU A 99 23.39 14.09 -26.58
C LEU A 99 22.50 14.48 -25.39
N LEU A 100 22.96 14.33 -24.15
CA LEU A 100 22.21 14.66 -22.93
C LEU A 100 21.79 16.14 -22.90
N CYS A 101 22.68 17.05 -23.27
CA CYS A 101 22.42 18.48 -23.41
C CYS A 101 21.48 18.80 -24.58
N SER A 102 21.54 18.07 -25.69
CA SER A 102 20.61 18.23 -26.81
C SER A 102 19.24 17.62 -26.51
N THR A 103 19.19 16.52 -25.77
CA THR A 103 17.99 15.83 -25.33
C THR A 103 17.30 16.70 -24.28
N THR A 104 18.02 17.25 -23.29
CA THR A 104 17.46 18.25 -22.35
C THR A 104 17.04 19.55 -23.04
N ARG A 105 17.68 19.94 -24.16
CA ARG A 105 17.17 21.01 -25.04
C ARG A 105 15.96 20.61 -25.87
N SER A 106 15.77 19.32 -26.15
CA SER A 106 14.72 18.82 -27.02
C SER A 106 13.35 19.05 -26.39
N ARG A 107 12.35 19.28 -27.23
CA ARG A 107 10.94 19.42 -26.79
C ARG A 107 10.49 18.20 -25.99
N ILE A 108 11.01 17.01 -26.31
CA ILE A 108 10.66 15.76 -25.64
C ILE A 108 11.10 15.77 -24.17
N ALA A 109 12.34 16.14 -23.86
CA ALA A 109 12.76 16.19 -22.46
C ALA A 109 12.03 17.28 -21.66
N LYS A 110 11.69 18.41 -22.29
CA LYS A 110 10.85 19.43 -21.64
C LYS A 110 9.46 18.88 -21.31
N ILE A 111 8.84 18.15 -22.24
CA ILE A 111 7.55 17.49 -22.02
C ILE A 111 7.67 16.46 -20.89
N CYS A 112 8.69 15.61 -20.90
CA CYS A 112 8.93 14.65 -19.82
C CYS A 112 9.09 15.35 -18.46
N TRP A 113 9.84 16.45 -18.39
CA TRP A 113 10.00 17.24 -17.16
C TRP A 113 8.70 17.91 -16.71
N ILE A 114 7.89 18.46 -17.62
CA ILE A 114 6.60 19.07 -17.28
C ILE A 114 5.62 18.00 -16.79
N SER A 115 5.46 16.91 -17.52
CA SER A 115 4.63 15.77 -17.10
C SER A 115 5.07 15.24 -15.75
N PHE A 116 6.39 15.16 -15.52
CA PHE A 116 6.97 14.78 -14.25
C PHE A 116 6.56 15.71 -13.09
N VAL A 117 6.74 17.03 -13.26
CA VAL A 117 6.36 18.03 -12.25
C VAL A 117 4.86 17.97 -11.94
N VAL A 118 4.03 17.79 -12.97
CA VAL A 118 2.58 17.64 -12.80
C VAL A 118 2.25 16.38 -11.98
N VAL A 119 2.83 15.23 -12.32
CA VAL A 119 2.61 13.99 -11.56
C VAL A 119 3.07 14.14 -10.11
N ALA A 120 4.27 14.68 -9.87
CA ALA A 120 4.80 14.89 -8.52
C ALA A 120 3.94 15.85 -7.69
N LEU A 121 3.46 16.96 -8.29
CA LEU A 121 2.53 17.88 -7.64
C LEU A 121 1.19 17.23 -7.37
N SER A 122 0.63 16.50 -8.34
CA SER A 122 -0.62 15.76 -8.15
C SER A 122 -0.50 14.77 -7.00
N LEU A 123 0.63 14.06 -6.86
CA LEU A 123 0.87 13.15 -5.75
C LEU A 123 1.04 13.87 -4.41
N GLY A 124 1.75 15.00 -4.39
CA GLY A 124 1.89 15.84 -3.19
C GLY A 124 0.54 16.39 -2.72
N VAL A 125 -0.26 16.92 -3.65
CA VAL A 125 -1.64 17.37 -3.39
C VAL A 125 -2.50 16.19 -2.94
N SER A 126 -2.37 15.05 -3.59
CA SER A 126 -3.10 13.85 -3.21
C SER A 126 -2.82 13.46 -1.76
N ARG A 127 -1.57 13.60 -1.26
CA ARG A 127 -1.25 13.36 0.15
C ARG A 127 -1.75 14.45 1.10
N LEU A 128 -1.81 15.71 0.66
CA LEU A 128 -2.38 16.81 1.46
C LEU A 128 -3.91 16.69 1.58
N VAL A 129 -4.55 16.06 0.60
CA VAL A 129 -6.01 15.86 0.52
C VAL A 129 -6.39 14.42 0.92
N ASP A 130 -5.43 13.62 1.41
CA ASP A 130 -5.62 12.21 1.77
C ASP A 130 -6.29 11.37 0.67
N PHE A 131 -5.71 11.41 -0.53
CA PHE A 131 -6.13 10.68 -1.71
C PHE A 131 -4.91 9.97 -2.36
N PRO A 132 -4.94 8.66 -2.62
CA PRO A 132 -5.83 7.73 -1.94
C PRO A 132 -5.62 7.86 -0.43
N PRO A 133 -6.70 7.75 0.38
CA PRO A 133 -6.61 7.89 1.82
C PRO A 133 -5.53 6.96 2.35
N LYS A 134 -4.66 7.52 3.18
CA LYS A 134 -3.67 6.70 3.87
C LYS A 134 -4.47 5.65 4.65
N ARG A 135 -4.18 4.36 4.44
CA ARG A 135 -4.65 3.29 5.33
C ARG A 135 -4.10 3.59 6.72
N SER A 136 -4.79 4.43 7.49
CA SER A 136 -4.74 4.38 8.93
C SER A 136 -5.34 3.01 9.24
N GLY A 137 -4.51 1.97 9.19
CA GLY A 137 -4.96 0.65 9.61
C GLY A 137 -5.63 0.80 10.97
N ILE A 138 -6.69 0.02 11.18
CA ILE A 138 -7.51 -0.04 12.39
C ILE A 138 -6.77 0.60 13.59
N PRO A 139 -7.26 1.71 14.16
CA PRO A 139 -6.65 2.30 15.34
C PRO A 139 -6.37 1.19 16.36
N GLU A 140 -5.19 1.14 16.98
CA GLU A 140 -4.78 -0.03 17.78
C GLU A 140 -5.82 -0.49 18.82
N LEU A 141 -6.66 0.43 19.31
CA LEU A 141 -7.81 0.18 20.19
C LEU A 141 -8.90 -0.75 19.60
N TYR A 142 -9.07 -0.78 18.27
CA TYR A 142 -10.08 -1.58 17.57
C TYR A 142 -9.49 -2.76 16.80
N SER A 143 -8.17 -2.98 16.88
CA SER A 143 -7.56 -4.12 16.22
C SER A 143 -8.19 -5.40 16.76
N VAL A 144 -9.00 -6.03 15.92
CA VAL A 144 -9.70 -7.29 16.22
C VAL A 144 -8.70 -8.31 16.73
N GLU A 145 -7.46 -8.26 16.24
CA GLU A 145 -6.33 -9.06 16.69
C GLU A 145 -6.02 -8.85 18.19
N LYS A 146 -5.98 -7.63 18.72
CA LYS A 146 -5.79 -7.39 20.16
C LYS A 146 -7.02 -7.75 21.00
N ALA A 147 -8.23 -7.49 20.48
CA ALA A 147 -9.47 -7.91 21.14
C ALA A 147 -9.57 -9.44 21.21
N VAL A 148 -9.24 -10.11 20.11
CA VAL A 148 -9.12 -11.57 20.03
C VAL A 148 -8.01 -12.04 20.97
N GLU A 149 -6.81 -11.45 20.98
CA GLU A 149 -5.71 -11.82 21.88
C GLU A 149 -6.06 -11.68 23.37
N LYS A 150 -6.79 -10.63 23.74
CA LYS A 150 -7.24 -10.40 25.14
C LYS A 150 -8.22 -11.48 25.60
N ILE A 151 -9.00 -12.03 24.68
CA ILE A 151 -10.02 -13.05 24.98
C ILE A 151 -9.51 -14.46 24.60
N SER A 152 -8.39 -14.57 23.87
CA SER A 152 -7.76 -15.83 23.46
C SER A 152 -7.09 -16.53 24.66
N PRO A 153 -7.21 -17.86 24.78
CA PRO A 153 -7.65 -18.79 23.76
C PRO A 153 -9.11 -19.18 23.93
N LEU A 154 -10.03 -18.46 23.28
CA LEU A 154 -11.38 -18.99 23.09
C LEU A 154 -11.28 -20.23 22.20
N GLU A 155 -11.74 -21.35 22.75
CA GLU A 155 -12.00 -22.56 21.98
C GLU A 155 -13.01 -22.23 20.85
N ASP A 156 -12.80 -22.82 19.67
CA ASP A 156 -13.70 -22.69 18.50
C ASP A 156 -13.91 -21.28 17.89
N SER A 157 -12.93 -20.39 18.03
CA SER A 157 -12.93 -19.12 17.28
C SER A 157 -12.55 -19.29 15.80
N LYS A 158 -13.27 -18.63 14.90
CA LYS A 158 -12.99 -18.58 13.45
C LYS A 158 -12.96 -17.14 12.96
N TYR A 159 -11.93 -16.79 12.21
CA TYR A 159 -11.71 -15.44 11.68
C TYR A 159 -11.49 -15.47 10.17
N TYR A 160 -12.09 -14.53 9.44
CA TYR A 160 -11.92 -14.37 8.01
C TYR A 160 -11.78 -12.90 7.63
N TYR A 161 -10.67 -12.60 6.94
CA TYR A 161 -10.40 -11.28 6.39
C TYR A 161 -10.75 -11.23 4.90
N LYS A 162 -11.61 -10.28 4.53
CA LYS A 162 -12.01 -10.01 3.15
C LYS A 162 -11.42 -8.67 2.73
N ALA A 163 -10.22 -8.74 2.13
CA ALA A 163 -9.54 -7.59 1.58
C ALA A 163 -10.26 -7.06 0.33
N SER A 164 -10.66 -5.78 0.33
CA SER A 164 -11.01 -5.06 -0.89
C SER A 164 -9.91 -4.04 -1.21
N PHE A 165 -9.96 -3.45 -2.42
CA PHE A 165 -8.96 -2.47 -2.86
C PHE A 165 -8.96 -1.23 -1.96
N ILE A 166 -10.16 -0.76 -1.59
CA ILE A 166 -10.41 0.44 -0.79
C ILE A 166 -10.87 0.03 0.62
N ASP A 167 -12.00 -0.67 0.70
CA ASP A 167 -12.59 -1.08 1.97
C ASP A 167 -11.98 -2.39 2.50
N SER A 168 -12.18 -2.66 3.78
CA SER A 168 -11.78 -3.91 4.43
C SER A 168 -12.91 -4.46 5.28
N GLU A 169 -13.14 -5.77 5.22
CA GLU A 169 -14.17 -6.44 6.01
C GLU A 169 -13.58 -7.62 6.77
N TRP A 170 -14.05 -7.83 8.00
CA TRP A 170 -13.67 -8.96 8.84
C TRP A 170 -14.91 -9.65 9.38
N LEU A 171 -14.85 -10.97 9.42
CA LEU A 171 -15.89 -11.81 9.96
C LEU A 171 -15.30 -12.66 11.07
N TRP A 172 -15.96 -12.63 12.22
CA TRP A 172 -15.50 -13.34 13.40
C TRP A 172 -16.64 -14.13 14.02
N LYS A 173 -16.43 -15.42 14.20
CA LYS A 173 -17.31 -16.31 14.96
C LYS A 173 -16.55 -16.76 16.20
N ALA A 174 -17.17 -16.66 17.37
CA ALA A 174 -16.58 -17.12 18.62
C ALA A 174 -17.65 -17.69 19.55
N LYS A 175 -17.27 -18.65 20.38
CA LYS A 175 -18.07 -19.05 21.52
C LYS A 175 -17.73 -18.13 22.70
N LEU A 176 -18.72 -17.46 23.26
CA LEU A 176 -18.59 -16.48 24.33
C LEU A 176 -19.72 -16.68 25.33
N ASP A 177 -19.39 -16.73 26.61
CA ASP A 177 -20.40 -16.58 27.66
C ASP A 177 -20.96 -15.15 27.68
N GLU A 178 -22.03 -14.94 28.45
CA GLU A 178 -22.74 -13.66 28.54
C GLU A 178 -21.83 -12.52 29.07
N GLU A 179 -20.98 -12.81 30.06
CA GLU A 179 -20.08 -11.82 30.66
C GLU A 179 -19.01 -11.37 29.67
N GLN A 180 -18.38 -12.31 28.98
CA GLN A 180 -17.39 -12.07 27.94
C GLN A 180 -17.99 -11.29 26.77
N PHE A 181 -19.21 -11.64 26.34
CA PHE A 181 -19.90 -10.94 25.28
C PHE A 181 -20.14 -9.47 25.65
N PHE A 182 -20.70 -9.19 26.83
CA PHE A 182 -20.95 -7.81 27.27
C PHE A 182 -19.68 -7.00 27.49
N SER A 183 -18.63 -7.62 28.07
CA SER A 183 -17.33 -6.96 28.20
C SER A 183 -16.78 -6.56 26.83
N LEU A 184 -16.88 -7.44 25.82
CA LEU A 184 -16.42 -7.16 24.47
C LEU A 184 -17.24 -6.06 23.79
N MET A 185 -18.58 -6.09 23.90
CA MET A 185 -19.44 -5.03 23.34
C MET A 185 -19.11 -3.66 23.96
N SER A 186 -18.91 -3.62 25.28
CA SER A 186 -18.53 -2.41 26.01
C SER A 186 -17.15 -1.89 25.60
N ASP A 187 -16.15 -2.77 25.52
CA ASP A 187 -14.78 -2.41 25.11
C ASP A 187 -14.76 -1.83 23.67
N LEU A 188 -15.62 -2.36 22.79
CA LEU A 188 -15.75 -1.88 21.41
C LEU A 188 -16.69 -0.67 21.25
N GLY A 189 -17.39 -0.26 22.31
CA GLY A 189 -18.37 0.83 22.27
C GLY A 189 -19.57 0.54 21.36
N LEU A 190 -20.00 -0.72 21.29
CA LEU A 190 -21.18 -1.11 20.51
C LEU A 190 -22.45 -0.91 21.34
N GLU A 191 -23.51 -0.45 20.69
CA GLU A 191 -24.80 -0.17 21.31
C GLU A 191 -25.85 -1.21 20.87
N PRO A 192 -26.84 -1.53 21.72
CA PRO A 192 -27.93 -2.43 21.34
C PRO A 192 -28.64 -1.94 20.07
N LYS A 193 -28.79 -2.82 19.09
CA LYS A 193 -29.47 -2.56 17.82
C LYS A 193 -30.77 -3.34 17.74
N THR A 194 -31.86 -2.64 17.41
CA THR A 194 -33.14 -3.26 17.07
C THR A 194 -33.38 -3.24 15.56
N GLY A 195 -34.20 -4.16 15.05
CA GLY A 195 -34.63 -4.14 13.64
C GLY A 195 -33.64 -4.72 12.62
N LEU A 196 -32.66 -5.52 13.05
CA LEU A 196 -31.85 -6.30 12.11
C LEU A 196 -32.73 -7.38 11.46
N THR A 197 -32.99 -7.25 10.15
CA THR A 197 -33.82 -8.20 9.40
C THR A 197 -32.96 -9.23 8.68
N GLU A 198 -33.53 -10.40 8.37
CA GLU A 198 -32.85 -11.48 7.61
C GLU A 198 -32.36 -11.04 6.23
N GLU A 199 -32.90 -9.95 5.68
CA GLU A 199 -32.45 -9.33 4.43
C GLU A 199 -31.16 -8.50 4.58
N SER A 200 -30.65 -8.32 5.81
CA SER A 200 -29.38 -7.62 6.04
C SER A 200 -28.23 -8.37 5.38
N ASN A 201 -27.28 -7.62 4.80
CA ASN A 201 -26.08 -8.21 4.24
C ASN A 201 -25.29 -9.00 5.27
N PHE A 202 -25.50 -8.75 6.57
CA PHE A 202 -24.92 -9.51 7.67
C PHE A 202 -25.18 -11.03 7.54
N PHE A 203 -26.39 -11.44 7.17
CA PHE A 203 -26.73 -12.85 7.01
C PHE A 203 -26.20 -13.48 5.72
N LEU A 204 -25.93 -12.64 4.73
CA LEU A 204 -25.54 -13.07 3.38
C LEU A 204 -24.02 -13.13 3.19
N GLN A 205 -23.23 -12.82 4.21
CA GLN A 205 -21.77 -12.96 4.10
C GLN A 205 -21.38 -14.44 3.97
N GLY A 206 -20.38 -14.74 3.16
CA GLY A 206 -19.60 -15.98 3.31
C GLY A 206 -18.52 -15.76 4.37
N PRO A 207 -17.74 -16.77 4.79
CA PRO A 207 -17.59 -18.10 4.19
C PRO A 207 -18.63 -19.11 4.72
N TYR A 208 -18.53 -20.38 4.30
CA TYR A 208 -19.53 -21.44 4.59
C TYR A 208 -19.85 -21.67 6.07
N TRP A 209 -19.01 -21.22 7.01
CA TRP A 209 -19.27 -21.33 8.46
C TRP A 209 -19.98 -20.11 9.04
N TRP A 210 -20.18 -19.07 8.23
CA TRP A 210 -20.90 -17.85 8.56
C TRP A 210 -22.39 -18.07 8.34
N GLU A 211 -23.05 -18.54 9.40
CA GLU A 211 -24.49 -18.81 9.38
C GLU A 211 -25.15 -18.17 10.61
N PRO A 212 -25.08 -16.83 10.76
CA PRO A 212 -25.75 -16.17 11.88
C PRO A 212 -27.25 -16.43 11.82
N LYS A 213 -27.85 -16.69 12.97
CA LYS A 213 -29.29 -16.87 13.13
C LYS A 213 -29.74 -16.06 14.32
N ILE A 214 -30.86 -15.36 14.18
CA ILE A 214 -31.49 -14.63 15.28
C ILE A 214 -32.63 -15.50 15.80
N TYR A 215 -32.44 -16.03 17.00
CA TYR A 215 -33.47 -16.71 17.77
C TYR A 215 -34.11 -15.72 18.77
N GLU A 216 -35.25 -16.11 19.34
CA GLU A 216 -35.82 -15.41 20.49
C GLU A 216 -34.76 -15.31 21.61
N GLY A 217 -34.56 -14.10 22.16
CA GLY A 217 -33.53 -13.81 23.15
C GLY A 217 -32.13 -13.51 22.59
N SER A 218 -31.92 -13.61 21.27
CA SER A 218 -30.64 -13.19 20.68
C SER A 218 -30.46 -11.68 20.80
N MET A 219 -29.23 -11.27 21.08
CA MET A 219 -28.87 -9.88 21.23
C MET A 219 -28.08 -9.40 20.03
N VAL A 220 -28.37 -8.17 19.58
CA VAL A 220 -27.67 -7.55 18.45
C VAL A 220 -27.12 -6.21 18.90
N TYR A 221 -25.87 -5.95 18.59
CA TYR A 221 -25.14 -4.74 18.94
C TYR A 221 -24.45 -4.17 17.70
N SER A 222 -24.38 -2.85 17.58
CA SER A 222 -23.64 -2.23 16.49
C SER A 222 -23.06 -0.88 16.85
N THR A 223 -22.17 -0.37 16.01
CA THR A 223 -21.89 1.06 15.97
C THR A 223 -23.16 1.83 15.55
N PRO A 224 -23.37 3.08 16.01
CA PRO A 224 -24.61 3.83 15.75
C PRO A 224 -24.96 3.98 14.26
N GLU A 225 -23.97 4.06 13.38
CA GLU A 225 -24.14 4.26 11.93
C GLU A 225 -23.91 2.99 11.09
N PHE A 226 -24.07 1.80 11.67
CA PHE A 226 -23.75 0.57 10.97
C PHE A 226 -24.58 0.39 9.67
N PRO A 227 -23.93 0.25 8.50
CA PRO A 227 -24.59 0.22 7.19
C PRO A 227 -25.08 -1.19 6.81
N ASP A 228 -26.32 -1.52 7.15
CA ASP A 228 -26.87 -2.88 6.96
C ASP A 228 -26.95 -3.34 5.48
N LYS A 229 -27.33 -2.42 4.59
CA LYS A 229 -27.62 -2.74 3.17
C LYS A 229 -26.67 -2.09 2.17
N ASN A 230 -25.83 -1.14 2.61
CA ASN A 230 -24.95 -0.38 1.73
C ASN A 230 -23.50 -0.39 2.26
N ARG A 231 -22.60 0.31 1.56
CA ARG A 231 -21.21 0.47 2.00
C ARG A 231 -21.15 1.15 3.36
N GLY A 232 -21.87 2.25 3.51
CA GLY A 232 -21.83 3.17 4.65
C GLY A 232 -20.86 4.34 4.43
N ASN A 233 -20.82 5.21 5.43
CA ASN A 233 -19.84 6.30 5.50
C ASN A 233 -18.42 5.74 5.73
N ASP A 234 -17.42 6.55 5.44
CA ASP A 234 -16.03 6.21 5.71
C ASP A 234 -15.81 6.06 7.22
N GLY A 235 -14.92 5.15 7.62
CA GLY A 235 -14.63 4.85 9.02
C GLY A 235 -14.99 3.42 9.43
N PHE A 236 -14.93 3.21 10.75
CA PHE A 236 -15.11 1.92 11.40
C PHE A 236 -16.59 1.64 11.70
N HIS A 237 -17.04 0.46 11.32
CA HIS A 237 -18.38 -0.04 11.59
C HIS A 237 -18.30 -1.48 12.09
N ALA A 238 -19.03 -1.81 13.15
CA ALA A 238 -19.14 -3.18 13.63
C ALA A 238 -20.58 -3.53 13.95
N LEU A 239 -20.94 -4.78 13.68
CA LEU A 239 -22.23 -5.39 13.99
C LEU A 239 -21.96 -6.76 14.58
N ALA A 240 -22.51 -7.04 15.75
CA ALA A 240 -22.42 -8.31 16.42
C ALA A 240 -23.81 -8.86 16.72
N SER A 241 -23.98 -10.16 16.57
CA SER A 241 -25.13 -10.92 17.05
C SER A 241 -24.64 -12.02 17.98
N TRP A 242 -25.29 -12.20 19.12
CA TRP A 242 -24.99 -13.27 20.05
C TRP A 242 -26.27 -14.01 20.44
N SER A 243 -26.21 -15.34 20.49
CA SER A 243 -27.32 -16.17 20.92
C SER A 243 -27.03 -16.77 22.30
N PRO A 244 -27.91 -16.59 23.30
CA PRO A 244 -27.74 -17.19 24.63
C PRO A 244 -27.88 -18.71 24.61
N ASN A 245 -28.56 -19.30 23.62
CA ASN A 245 -28.79 -20.74 23.56
C ASN A 245 -27.52 -21.52 23.21
N ASP A 246 -26.76 -20.99 22.25
CA ASP A 246 -25.56 -21.64 21.73
C ASP A 246 -24.27 -21.00 22.27
N GLU A 247 -24.37 -19.85 22.94
CA GLU A 247 -23.26 -19.00 23.38
C GLU A 247 -22.36 -18.60 22.20
N VAL A 248 -22.92 -18.45 21.01
CA VAL A 248 -22.16 -18.12 19.80
C VAL A 248 -22.39 -16.67 19.42
N MET A 249 -21.29 -15.95 19.27
CA MET A 249 -21.23 -14.64 18.65
C MET A 249 -20.82 -14.74 17.19
N PHE A 250 -21.49 -13.96 16.34
CA PHE A 250 -21.06 -13.60 15.00
C PHE A 250 -20.85 -12.09 14.95
N MET A 251 -19.67 -11.64 14.51
CA MET A 251 -19.32 -10.23 14.41
C MET A 251 -18.79 -9.89 13.02
N TRP A 252 -19.40 -8.88 12.40
CA TRP A 252 -19.00 -8.33 11.10
C TRP A 252 -18.47 -6.92 11.31
N ILE A 253 -17.23 -6.72 10.88
CA ILE A 253 -16.52 -5.45 11.01
C ILE A 253 -16.20 -4.95 9.61
N LYS A 254 -16.43 -3.66 9.38
CA LYS A 254 -16.15 -2.97 8.13
C LYS A 254 -15.31 -1.74 8.44
N GLU A 255 -14.28 -1.53 7.63
CA GLU A 255 -13.50 -0.30 7.60
C GLU A 255 -13.58 0.26 6.19
N ASN A 256 -14.36 1.33 6.04
CA ASN A 256 -14.62 1.97 4.75
C ASN A 256 -13.66 3.16 4.56
N PHE A 257 -13.14 3.33 3.34
CA PHE A 257 -12.17 4.39 2.99
C PHE A 257 -12.56 5.26 1.81
#